data_AF-A0A8J3APH0-F1
#
_entry.id   AF-A0A8J3APH0-F1
#
_cell.length_a   1.000
_cell.length_b   1.000
_cell.length_c   1.000
_cell.angle_alpha   90.00
_cell.angle_beta   90.00
_cell.angle_gamma   90.00
#
_symmetry.space_group_name_H-M   'P 1'
#
loop_
_entity.id
_entity.type
_entity.pdbx_description
1 polymer ?
#
loop_
_entity_poly.entity_id
_entity_poly.type
_entity_poly.pdbx_seq_one_letter_code
_entity_poly.pdbx_strand_id
1 'polypeptide(L)'
;MKKESNLIIYDLILYLVLPLVGYKLLKPYIGDYWAMIVPTIPGILYTLFRFWYTKQFNVTGIFIISTMSVSTALDLIAGTKDNLLLYNVYYHIGLIGVFFILLAIKKPLPYYFMIDIAAIQGQEREESKKLYKHPSLFKLFQYLFIAWIVKDIIFTGAQWWMLETYGAKAYYSRTIIFTVGGYIFGIIMAIGYAMITMRAQKIKENEQQPKDEIII
;
A
#
# COMPACT_ATOMS: atom_id res chain seq x y z
N MET A 1 -4.64 11.58 -25.27
CA MET A 1 -3.29 11.13 -24.88
C MET A 1 -2.31 12.22 -24.43
N LYS A 2 -2.40 13.50 -24.85
CA LYS A 2 -1.44 14.57 -24.43
C LYS A 2 -1.49 15.00 -22.95
N LYS A 3 -2.62 14.81 -22.25
CA LYS A 3 -2.83 15.29 -20.86
C LYS A 3 -2.17 14.37 -19.80
N GLU A 4 -2.04 13.08 -20.09
CA GLU A 4 -1.43 12.05 -19.23
C GLU A 4 0.11 12.17 -19.20
N SER A 5 0.74 12.49 -20.34
CA SER A 5 2.20 12.62 -20.46
C SER A 5 2.79 13.71 -19.56
N ASN A 6 2.06 14.81 -19.34
CA ASN A 6 2.53 15.89 -18.48
C ASN A 6 2.46 15.50 -17.00
N LEU A 7 1.49 14.65 -16.61
CA LEU A 7 1.35 14.16 -15.23
C LEU A 7 2.54 13.29 -14.81
N ILE A 8 3.00 12.41 -15.69
CA ILE A 8 4.18 11.57 -15.44
C ILE A 8 5.42 12.44 -15.19
N ILE A 9 5.56 13.56 -15.92
CA ILE A 9 6.68 14.50 -15.73
C ILE A 9 6.58 15.19 -14.37
N TYR A 10 5.39 15.64 -13.95
CA TYR A 10 5.20 16.22 -12.62
C TYR A 10 5.46 15.21 -11.50
N ASP A 11 4.99 13.97 -11.65
CA ASP A 11 5.25 12.88 -10.71
C ASP A 11 6.76 12.61 -10.60
N LEU A 12 7.47 12.53 -11.73
CA LEU A 12 8.92 12.34 -11.74
C LEU A 12 9.66 13.52 -11.06
N ILE A 13 9.23 14.75 -11.32
CA ILE A 13 9.86 15.93 -10.71
C ILE A 13 9.62 15.93 -9.20
N LEU A 14 8.39 15.71 -8.74
CA LEU A 14 8.02 15.85 -7.33
C LEU A 14 8.47 14.68 -6.46
N TYR A 15 8.50 13.46 -6.99
CA TYR A 15 8.87 12.26 -6.22
C TYR A 15 10.32 11.82 -6.41
N LEU A 16 11.03 12.30 -7.44
CA LEU A 16 12.42 11.90 -7.70
C LEU A 16 13.39 13.10 -7.75
N VAL A 17 13.15 14.07 -8.64
CA VAL A 17 14.11 15.16 -8.87
C VAL A 17 14.18 16.10 -7.65
N LEU A 18 13.02 16.55 -7.18
CA LEU A 18 12.92 17.51 -6.08
C LEU A 18 13.46 16.93 -4.76
N PRO A 19 13.21 15.66 -4.39
CA PRO A 19 13.86 15.04 -3.24
C PRO A 19 15.39 14.99 -3.33
N LEU A 20 15.93 14.59 -4.48
CA LEU A 20 17.38 14.44 -4.68
C LEU A 20 18.12 15.78 -4.69
N VAL A 21 17.57 16.75 -5.42
CA VAL A 21 18.13 18.11 -5.50
C VAL A 21 17.95 18.82 -4.16
N GLY A 22 16.75 18.72 -3.56
CA GLY A 22 16.43 19.28 -2.26
C GLY A 22 17.36 18.77 -1.16
N TYR A 23 17.67 17.46 -1.12
CA TYR A 23 18.61 16.92 -0.16
C TYR A 23 19.99 17.57 -0.28
N LYS A 24 20.55 17.65 -1.50
CA LYS A 24 21.88 18.24 -1.72
C LYS A 24 21.94 19.72 -1.35
N LEU A 25 20.89 20.47 -1.70
CA LEU A 25 20.83 21.91 -1.43
C LEU A 25 20.57 22.23 0.04
N LEU A 26 19.73 21.45 0.72
CA LEU A 26 19.33 21.72 2.10
C LEU A 26 20.31 21.15 3.13
N LYS A 27 21.02 20.06 2.80
CA LYS A 27 21.98 19.39 3.71
C LYS A 27 22.96 20.34 4.42
N PRO A 28 23.56 21.34 3.75
CA PRO A 28 24.48 22.27 4.40
C PRO A 28 23.81 23.20 5.44
N TYR A 29 22.51 23.46 5.31
CA TYR A 29 21.80 24.49 6.09
C TYR A 29 20.99 23.92 7.25
N ILE A 30 20.28 22.80 7.03
CA ILE A 30 19.34 22.23 8.00
C ILE A 30 19.79 20.88 8.56
N GLY A 31 21.00 20.45 8.18
CA GLY A 31 21.58 19.19 8.61
C GLY A 31 21.01 17.99 7.88
N ASP A 32 21.67 16.86 8.11
CA ASP A 32 21.50 15.62 7.34
C ASP A 32 20.09 15.04 7.48
N TYR A 33 19.46 15.19 8.66
CA TYR A 33 18.11 14.68 8.94
C TYR A 33 17.02 15.47 8.23
N TRP A 34 16.94 16.79 8.46
CA TRP A 34 15.88 17.62 7.87
C TRP A 34 16.01 17.75 6.36
N ALA A 35 17.23 17.68 5.83
CA ALA A 35 17.46 17.66 4.39
C ALA A 35 16.90 16.40 3.71
N MET A 36 16.74 15.28 4.43
CA MET A 36 16.10 14.08 3.88
C MET A 36 14.58 14.21 3.83
N ILE A 37 13.97 14.98 4.74
CA ILE A 37 12.52 14.99 4.95
C ILE A 37 11.85 16.18 4.26
N VAL A 38 12.38 17.40 4.42
CA VAL A 38 11.75 18.62 3.87
C VAL A 38 11.44 18.52 2.37
N PRO A 39 12.33 17.97 1.53
CA PRO A 39 12.05 17.82 0.11
C PRO A 39 10.88 16.89 -0.25
N THR A 40 10.38 16.06 0.67
CA THR A 40 9.25 15.17 0.37
C THR A 40 7.90 15.88 0.52
N ILE A 41 7.85 16.99 1.28
CA ILE A 41 6.63 17.75 1.60
C ILE A 41 5.86 18.17 0.33
N PRO A 42 6.49 18.76 -0.72
CA PRO A 42 5.76 19.16 -1.92
C PRO A 42 5.10 17.98 -2.65
N GLY A 43 5.77 16.82 -2.69
CA GLY A 43 5.21 15.60 -3.27
C GLY A 43 3.99 15.10 -2.50
N ILE A 44 4.01 15.19 -1.18
CA ILE A 44 2.87 14.82 -0.32
C ILE A 44 1.67 15.76 -0.52
N LEU A 45 1.91 17.07 -0.53
CA LEU A 45 0.86 18.06 -0.81
C LEU A 45 0.24 17.85 -2.19
N TYR A 46 1.06 17.50 -3.18
CA TYR A 46 0.58 17.15 -4.51
C TYR A 46 -0.29 15.87 -4.49
N THR A 47 0.12 14.82 -3.77
CA THR A 47 -0.71 13.60 -3.60
C THR A 47 -2.08 13.94 -3.01
N LEU A 48 -2.11 14.72 -1.93
CA LEU A 48 -3.34 15.10 -1.23
C LEU A 48 -4.25 15.95 -2.12
N PHE A 49 -3.68 16.93 -2.82
CA PHE A 49 -4.41 17.77 -3.77
C PHE A 49 -5.02 16.92 -4.89
N ARG A 50 -4.24 16.02 -5.49
CA ARG A 50 -4.70 15.14 -6.57
C ARG A 50 -5.86 14.26 -6.11
N PHE A 51 -5.79 13.72 -4.90
CA PHE A 51 -6.86 12.91 -4.35
C PHE A 51 -8.13 13.71 -4.10
N TRP A 52 -8.02 14.90 -3.50
CA TRP A 52 -9.16 15.78 -3.28
C TRP A 52 -9.83 16.20 -4.60
N TYR A 53 -9.02 16.47 -5.63
CA TYR A 53 -9.52 16.85 -6.96
C TYR A 53 -10.20 15.69 -7.71
N THR A 54 -9.62 14.49 -7.65
CA THR A 54 -10.19 13.31 -8.35
C THR A 54 -11.40 12.69 -7.65
N LYS A 55 -11.69 13.10 -6.39
CA LYS A 55 -12.89 12.72 -5.61
C LYS A 55 -13.20 11.22 -5.60
N GLN A 56 -12.18 10.36 -5.73
CA GLN A 56 -12.36 8.92 -5.65
C GLN A 56 -12.39 8.49 -4.18
N PHE A 57 -13.52 8.73 -3.50
CA PHE A 57 -13.80 8.19 -2.17
C PHE A 57 -13.95 6.67 -2.28
N ASN A 58 -12.83 5.98 -2.24
CA ASN A 58 -12.72 4.54 -2.30
C ASN A 58 -11.82 4.06 -1.14
N VAL A 59 -11.99 2.80 -0.72
CA VAL A 59 -11.35 2.30 0.50
C VAL A 59 -9.82 2.26 0.32
N THR A 60 -9.38 1.91 -0.88
CA THR A 60 -7.96 1.85 -1.26
C THR A 60 -7.29 3.21 -1.12
N GLY A 61 -7.91 4.25 -1.66
CA GLY A 61 -7.38 5.62 -1.64
C GLY A 61 -7.33 6.20 -0.23
N ILE A 62 -8.38 5.97 0.56
CA ILE A 62 -8.39 6.36 1.98
C ILE A 62 -7.26 5.64 2.73
N PHE A 63 -7.10 4.33 2.52
CA PHE A 63 -6.03 3.56 3.14
C PHE A 63 -4.64 4.10 2.78
N ILE A 64 -4.37 4.31 1.49
CA ILE A 64 -3.08 4.85 1.01
C ILE A 64 -2.80 6.21 1.65
N ILE A 65 -3.79 7.12 1.66
CA ILE A 65 -3.58 8.48 2.17
C ILE A 65 -3.43 8.50 3.68
N SER A 66 -4.27 7.77 4.41
CA SER A 66 -4.15 7.69 5.86
C SER A 66 -2.79 7.12 6.26
N THR A 67 -2.33 6.06 5.60
CA THR A 67 -1.04 5.45 5.94
C THR A 67 0.14 6.34 5.57
N MET A 68 0.14 6.93 4.37
CA MET A 68 1.18 7.87 3.96
C MET A 68 1.23 9.12 4.84
N SER A 69 0.07 9.67 5.22
CA SER A 69 0.00 10.88 6.06
C SER A 69 0.53 10.62 7.46
N VAL A 70 0.15 9.50 8.08
CA VAL A 70 0.66 9.14 9.42
C VAL A 70 2.15 8.85 9.37
N SER A 71 2.63 8.08 8.39
CA SER A 71 4.06 7.81 8.21
C SER A 71 4.86 9.10 8.06
N THR A 72 4.39 10.02 7.21
CA THR A 72 5.03 11.31 6.99
C THR A 72 5.07 12.14 8.27
N ALA A 73 3.96 12.21 9.00
CA ALA A 73 3.88 12.96 10.25
C ALA A 73 4.89 12.41 11.27
N LEU A 74 5.01 11.09 11.38
CA LEU A 74 5.99 10.44 12.25
C LEU A 74 7.42 10.74 11.82
N ASP A 75 7.72 10.72 10.53
CA ASP A 75 9.02 11.09 10.00
C ASP A 75 9.35 12.56 10.33
N LEU A 76 8.40 13.49 10.22
CA LEU A 76 8.60 14.90 10.57
C LEU A 76 8.84 15.11 12.07
N ILE A 77 8.14 14.37 12.93
CA ILE A 77 8.21 14.52 14.40
C ILE A 77 9.44 13.81 15.00
N ALA A 78 10.00 12.81 14.32
CA ALA A 78 11.10 12.00 14.86
C ALA A 78 12.36 12.80 15.24
N GLY A 79 12.69 13.87 14.52
CA GLY A 79 13.82 14.79 14.80
C GLY A 79 15.23 14.18 14.67
N THR A 80 15.38 12.86 14.79
CA THR A 80 16.65 12.12 14.70
C THR A 80 16.47 10.81 13.91
N LYS A 81 17.57 10.28 13.37
CA LYS A 81 17.56 9.04 12.56
C LYS A 81 17.12 7.81 13.39
N ASP A 82 17.52 7.74 14.65
CA ASP A 82 17.16 6.62 15.53
C ASP A 82 15.68 6.65 15.92
N ASN A 83 15.15 7.83 16.28
CA ASN A 83 13.72 8.01 16.54
C ASN A 83 12.88 7.70 15.30
N LEU A 84 13.34 8.07 14.11
CA LEU A 84 12.62 7.78 12.86
C LEU A 84 12.47 6.27 12.67
N LEU A 85 13.55 5.51 12.88
CA LEU A 85 13.50 4.05 12.81
C LEU A 85 12.57 3.47 13.87
N LEU A 86 12.65 3.95 15.12
CA LEU A 86 11.83 3.46 16.23
C LEU A 86 10.34 3.77 16.04
N TYR A 87 10.00 4.99 15.62
CA TYR A 87 8.61 5.41 15.38
C TYR A 87 7.98 4.64 14.23
N ASN A 88 8.76 4.36 13.17
CA ASN A 88 8.31 3.48 12.09
C ASN A 88 8.01 2.07 12.62
N VAL A 89 8.82 1.52 13.54
CA VAL A 89 8.49 0.22 14.16
C VAL A 89 7.18 0.28 14.93
N TYR A 90 7.02 1.24 15.85
CA TYR A 90 5.77 1.36 16.64
C TYR A 90 4.54 1.57 15.76
N TYR A 91 4.68 2.36 14.70
CA TYR A 91 3.62 2.55 13.71
C TYR A 91 3.20 1.24 13.05
N HIS A 92 4.16 0.44 12.59
CA HIS A 92 3.85 -0.85 11.96
C HIS A 92 3.30 -1.87 12.97
N ILE A 93 3.75 -1.88 14.23
CA ILE A 93 3.12 -2.70 15.29
C ILE A 93 1.64 -2.33 15.45
N GLY A 94 1.33 -1.02 15.48
CA GLY A 94 -0.04 -0.53 15.53
C GLY A 94 -0.87 -0.96 14.31
N LEU A 95 -0.31 -0.83 13.11
CA LEU A 95 -0.96 -1.28 11.87
C LEU A 95 -1.25 -2.78 11.87
N ILE A 96 -0.30 -3.60 12.31
CA ILE A 96 -0.48 -5.06 12.45
C ILE A 96 -1.67 -5.34 13.38
N GLY A 97 -1.77 -4.65 14.52
CA GLY A 97 -2.91 -4.75 15.42
C GLY A 97 -4.24 -4.41 14.75
N VAL A 98 -4.29 -3.30 14.00
CA VAL A 98 -5.48 -2.92 13.21
C VAL A 98 -5.82 -3.98 12.17
N PHE A 99 -4.83 -4.53 11.47
CA PHE A 99 -5.04 -5.57 10.45
C PHE A 99 -5.58 -6.86 11.06
N PHE A 100 -5.09 -7.28 12.23
CA PHE A 100 -5.67 -8.40 12.95
C PHE A 100 -7.12 -8.16 13.34
N ILE A 101 -7.47 -6.96 13.82
CA ILE A 101 -8.87 -6.60 14.12
C ILE A 101 -9.72 -6.69 12.85
N LEU A 102 -9.26 -6.10 11.74
CA LEU A 102 -9.96 -6.15 10.45
C LEU A 102 -10.14 -7.58 9.95
N LEU A 103 -9.13 -8.43 10.09
CA LEU A 103 -9.21 -9.85 9.75
C LEU A 103 -10.22 -10.58 10.63
N ALA A 104 -10.22 -10.33 11.95
CA ALA A 104 -11.11 -10.95 12.92
C ALA A 104 -12.59 -10.60 12.66
N ILE A 105 -12.89 -9.35 12.29
CA ILE A 105 -14.25 -8.92 11.90
C ILE A 105 -14.60 -9.27 10.45
N LYS A 106 -13.80 -10.12 9.78
CA LYS A 106 -13.98 -10.56 8.39
C LYS A 106 -14.10 -9.40 7.40
N LYS A 107 -13.25 -8.37 7.55
CA LYS A 107 -13.13 -7.24 6.63
C LYS A 107 -11.70 -7.13 6.07
N PRO A 108 -11.22 -8.13 5.32
CA PRO A 108 -9.87 -8.09 4.77
C PRO A 108 -9.72 -6.95 3.76
N LEU A 109 -8.69 -6.10 3.90
CA LEU A 109 -8.45 -4.98 2.98
C LEU A 109 -8.32 -5.40 1.51
N PRO A 110 -7.65 -6.54 1.16
CA PRO A 110 -7.55 -6.97 -0.22
C PRO A 110 -8.89 -7.14 -0.95
N TYR A 111 -9.95 -7.51 -0.23
CA TYR A 111 -11.31 -7.61 -0.78
C TYR A 111 -11.84 -6.24 -1.23
N TYR A 112 -11.67 -5.21 -0.39
CA TYR A 112 -12.11 -3.86 -0.73
C TYR A 112 -11.27 -3.27 -1.87
N PHE A 113 -9.98 -3.57 -1.89
CA PHE A 113 -9.09 -3.11 -2.97
C PHE A 113 -9.51 -3.68 -4.32
N MET A 114 -9.91 -4.95 -4.37
CA MET A 114 -10.39 -5.55 -5.61
C MET A 114 -11.71 -4.94 -6.09
N ILE A 115 -12.60 -4.56 -5.18
CA ILE A 115 -13.84 -3.84 -5.54
C ILE A 115 -13.50 -2.48 -6.16
N ASP A 116 -12.53 -1.77 -5.60
CA ASP A 116 -12.11 -0.47 -6.12
C ASP A 116 -11.45 -0.60 -7.49
N ILE A 117 -10.61 -1.62 -7.70
CA ILE A 117 -10.02 -1.95 -9.00
C ILE A 117 -11.12 -2.29 -10.02
N ALA A 118 -12.08 -3.13 -9.64
CA ALA A 118 -13.20 -3.48 -10.52
C ALA A 118 -14.05 -2.26 -10.90
N ALA A 119 -14.28 -1.34 -9.96
CA ALA A 119 -14.99 -0.09 -10.22
C ALA A 119 -14.24 0.82 -11.21
N ILE A 120 -12.90 0.89 -11.11
CA ILE A 120 -12.06 1.61 -12.08
C ILE A 120 -12.14 0.96 -13.47
N GLN A 121 -12.30 -0.36 -13.53
CA GLN A 121 -12.50 -1.11 -14.79
C GLN A 121 -13.94 -1.02 -15.33
N GLY A 122 -14.82 -0.24 -14.69
CA GLY A 122 -16.20 0.00 -15.13
C GLY A 122 -17.23 -1.01 -14.61
N GLN A 123 -16.87 -1.90 -13.68
CA GLN A 123 -17.82 -2.83 -13.06
C GLN A 123 -18.63 -2.13 -11.96
N GLU A 124 -19.89 -2.54 -11.77
CA GLU A 124 -20.70 -2.00 -10.68
C GLU A 124 -20.18 -2.49 -9.31
N ARG A 125 -20.15 -1.58 -8.33
CA ARG A 125 -19.62 -1.90 -6.99
C ARG A 125 -20.47 -2.93 -6.25
N GLU A 126 -21.79 -2.86 -6.36
CA GLU A 126 -22.67 -3.80 -5.64
C GLU A 126 -22.59 -5.21 -6.21
N GLU A 127 -22.51 -5.35 -7.54
CA GLU A 127 -22.25 -6.65 -8.18
C GLU A 127 -20.88 -7.21 -7.77
N SER A 128 -19.84 -6.38 -7.81
CA SER A 128 -18.48 -6.77 -7.39
C SER A 128 -18.45 -7.25 -5.93
N LYS A 129 -19.15 -6.54 -5.02
CA LYS A 129 -19.28 -6.96 -3.61
C LYS A 129 -19.95 -8.32 -3.47
N LYS A 130 -21.05 -8.55 -4.20
CA LYS A 130 -21.77 -9.84 -4.15
C LYS A 130 -20.89 -10.97 -4.66
N LEU A 131 -20.26 -10.78 -5.81
CA LEU A 131 -19.37 -11.76 -6.43
C LEU A 131 -18.18 -12.11 -5.52
N TYR A 132 -17.46 -11.10 -5.05
CA TYR A 132 -16.25 -11.30 -4.25
C TYR A 132 -16.51 -11.82 -2.83
N LYS A 133 -17.76 -11.76 -2.36
CA LYS A 133 -18.20 -12.44 -1.13
C LYS A 133 -18.41 -13.95 -1.30
N HIS A 134 -18.39 -14.47 -2.53
CA HIS A 134 -18.49 -15.90 -2.76
C HIS A 134 -17.42 -16.65 -1.94
N PRO A 135 -17.76 -17.72 -1.17
CA PRO A 135 -16.86 -18.32 -0.18
C PRO A 135 -15.49 -18.74 -0.71
N SER A 136 -15.44 -19.21 -1.97
CA SER A 136 -14.19 -19.61 -2.64
C SER A 136 -13.24 -18.43 -2.90
N LEU A 137 -13.79 -17.26 -3.23
CA LEU A 137 -13.01 -16.03 -3.46
C LEU A 137 -12.67 -15.35 -2.15
N PHE A 138 -13.63 -15.30 -1.23
CA PHE A 138 -13.46 -14.61 0.05
C PHE A 138 -12.32 -15.19 0.89
N LYS A 139 -12.14 -16.51 0.89
CA LYS A 139 -10.99 -17.17 1.53
C LYS A 139 -9.65 -16.72 0.94
N LEU A 140 -9.57 -16.53 -0.39
CA LEU A 140 -8.35 -16.04 -1.02
C LEU A 140 -8.00 -14.62 -0.56
N PHE A 141 -8.99 -13.73 -0.42
CA PHE A 141 -8.75 -12.39 0.14
C PHE A 141 -8.23 -12.45 1.59
N GLN A 142 -8.75 -13.39 2.40
CA GLN A 142 -8.24 -13.61 3.75
C GLN A 142 -6.79 -14.13 3.73
N TYR A 143 -6.44 -15.07 2.86
CA TYR A 143 -5.06 -15.56 2.73
C TYR A 143 -4.09 -14.47 2.28
N LEU A 144 -4.48 -13.62 1.33
CA LEU A 144 -3.67 -12.47 0.93
C LEU A 144 -3.48 -11.50 2.09
N PHE A 145 -4.52 -11.28 2.90
CA PHE A 145 -4.41 -10.39 4.03
C PHE A 145 -3.54 -10.97 5.15
N ILE A 146 -3.62 -12.28 5.40
CA ILE A 146 -2.73 -12.98 6.32
C ILE A 146 -1.28 -12.90 5.82
N ALA A 147 -1.04 -13.13 4.53
CA ALA A 147 0.30 -13.01 3.95
C ALA A 147 0.88 -11.60 4.15
N TRP A 148 0.05 -10.57 4.01
CA TRP A 148 0.44 -9.19 4.32
C TRP A 148 0.81 -9.02 5.79
N ILE A 149 -0.06 -9.44 6.72
CA ILE A 149 0.19 -9.34 8.16
C ILE A 149 1.51 -10.05 8.53
N VAL A 150 1.73 -11.26 8.01
CA VAL A 150 2.96 -12.03 8.24
C VAL A 150 4.18 -11.27 7.72
N LYS A 151 4.11 -10.73 6.50
CA LYS A 151 5.17 -9.91 5.92
C LYS A 151 5.46 -8.68 6.79
N ASP A 152 4.44 -8.00 7.29
CA ASP A 152 4.63 -6.82 8.15
C ASP A 152 5.24 -7.22 9.50
N ILE A 153 4.83 -8.33 10.13
CA ILE A 153 5.48 -8.85 11.35
C ILE A 153 6.96 -9.12 11.11
N ILE A 154 7.31 -9.81 10.01
CA ILE A 154 8.70 -10.13 9.67
C ILE A 154 9.51 -8.85 9.46
N PHE A 155 8.96 -7.88 8.72
CA PHE A 155 9.66 -6.63 8.41
C PHE A 155 9.84 -5.77 9.66
N THR A 156 8.80 -5.64 10.48
CA THR A 156 8.89 -4.88 11.73
C THR A 156 9.84 -5.54 12.72
N GLY A 157 9.83 -6.86 12.85
CA GLY A 157 10.77 -7.60 13.68
C GLY A 157 12.22 -7.46 13.18
N ALA A 158 12.44 -7.58 11.87
CA ALA A 158 13.75 -7.35 11.26
C ALA A 158 14.23 -5.91 11.48
N GLN A 159 13.35 -4.92 11.37
CA GLN A 159 13.68 -3.52 11.62
C GLN A 159 14.10 -3.28 13.08
N TRP A 160 13.36 -3.85 14.03
CA TRP A 160 13.69 -3.77 15.45
C TRP A 160 15.08 -4.38 15.71
N TRP A 161 15.33 -5.59 15.19
CA TRP A 161 16.61 -6.26 15.33
C TRP A 161 17.78 -5.46 14.72
N MET A 162 17.57 -4.88 13.54
CA MET A 162 18.57 -4.02 12.89
C MET A 162 18.87 -2.76 13.69
N LEU A 163 17.85 -2.18 14.34
CA LEU A 163 18.01 -1.00 15.20
C LEU A 163 18.88 -1.33 16.41
N GLU A 164 18.62 -2.44 17.10
CA GLU A 164 19.41 -2.86 18.26
C GLU A 164 20.85 -3.21 17.90
N THR A 165 21.07 -3.84 16.73
CA THR A 165 22.39 -4.34 16.34
C THR A 165 23.27 -3.26 15.71
N TYR A 166 22.71 -2.39 14.86
CA TYR A 166 23.47 -1.47 14.00
C TYR A 166 23.13 0.01 14.22
N GLY A 167 22.11 0.35 15.02
CA GLY A 167 21.67 1.72 15.27
C GLY A 167 21.41 2.50 13.98
N ALA A 168 21.78 3.78 13.93
CA ALA A 168 21.64 4.64 12.76
C ALA A 168 22.31 4.11 11.47
N LYS A 169 23.31 3.22 11.56
CA LYS A 169 23.97 2.62 10.38
C LYS A 169 23.07 1.63 9.64
N ALA A 170 22.02 1.13 10.30
CA ALA A 170 21.02 0.24 9.69
C ALA A 170 20.23 0.91 8.57
N TYR A 171 20.16 2.25 8.52
CA TYR A 171 19.24 2.97 7.66
C TYR A 171 19.37 2.60 6.18
N TYR A 172 20.59 2.58 5.63
CA TYR A 172 20.80 2.25 4.21
C TYR A 172 20.51 0.78 3.90
N SER A 173 21.01 -0.14 4.73
CA SER A 173 20.75 -1.58 4.58
C SER A 173 19.26 -1.90 4.70
N ARG A 174 18.56 -1.21 5.61
CA ARG A 174 17.10 -1.32 5.76
C ARG A 174 16.41 -0.94 4.48
N THR A 175 16.73 0.22 3.89
CA THR A 175 16.07 0.68 2.66
C THR A 175 16.16 -0.38 1.57
N ILE A 176 17.35 -0.95 1.33
CA ILE A 176 17.53 -1.97 0.29
C ILE A 176 16.71 -3.23 0.59
N ILE A 177 16.83 -3.79 1.80
CA ILE A 177 16.14 -5.03 2.19
C ILE A 177 14.61 -4.86 2.07
N PHE A 178 14.08 -3.74 2.55
CA PHE A 178 12.65 -3.50 2.62
C PHE A 178 12.08 -3.15 1.24
N THR A 179 12.85 -2.47 0.39
CA THR A 179 12.46 -2.23 -1.01
C THR A 179 12.41 -3.54 -1.80
N VAL A 180 13.46 -4.36 -1.75
CA VAL A 180 13.50 -5.65 -2.47
C VAL A 180 12.41 -6.58 -1.96
N GLY A 181 12.29 -6.74 -0.64
CA GLY A 181 11.24 -7.56 -0.04
C GLY A 181 9.84 -7.02 -0.35
N GLY A 182 9.67 -5.70 -0.44
CA GLY A 182 8.44 -5.05 -0.88
C GLY A 182 8.06 -5.42 -2.31
N TYR A 183 9.01 -5.45 -3.25
CA TYR A 183 8.75 -5.88 -4.63
C TYR A 183 8.38 -7.37 -4.72
N ILE A 184 9.10 -8.24 -4.00
CA ILE A 184 8.77 -9.67 -3.93
C ILE A 184 7.34 -9.85 -3.42
N PHE A 185 6.98 -9.16 -2.35
CA PHE A 185 5.62 -9.19 -1.80
C PHE A 185 4.58 -8.64 -2.78
N GLY A 186 4.91 -7.57 -3.51
CA GLY A 186 4.07 -7.03 -4.58
C GLY A 186 3.75 -8.06 -5.67
N ILE A 187 4.73 -8.86 -6.08
CA ILE A 187 4.53 -9.96 -7.04
C ILE A 187 3.59 -11.03 -6.47
N ILE A 188 3.78 -11.42 -5.21
CA ILE A 188 2.90 -12.39 -4.52
C ILE A 188 1.45 -11.89 -4.51
N MET A 189 1.24 -10.62 -4.16
CA MET A 189 -0.09 -10.00 -4.16
C MET A 189 -0.68 -9.94 -5.56
N ALA A 190 0.11 -9.60 -6.58
CA ALA A 190 -0.35 -9.56 -7.97
C ALA A 190 -0.80 -10.94 -8.47
N ILE A 191 -0.03 -12.00 -8.18
CA ILE A 191 -0.42 -13.39 -8.48
C ILE A 191 -1.72 -13.74 -7.74
N GLY A 192 -1.81 -13.35 -6.46
CA GLY A 192 -3.01 -13.48 -5.64
C GLY A 192 -4.26 -12.91 -6.28
N TYR A 193 -4.20 -11.64 -6.69
CA TYR A 193 -5.29 -10.96 -7.38
C TYR A 193 -5.61 -11.59 -8.74
N ALA A 194 -4.60 -12.00 -9.51
CA ALA A 194 -4.81 -12.70 -10.78
C ALA A 194 -5.60 -14.00 -10.58
N MET A 195 -5.24 -14.81 -9.58
CA MET A 195 -5.99 -16.03 -9.22
C MET A 195 -7.45 -15.73 -8.86
N ILE A 196 -7.71 -14.63 -8.15
CA ILE A 196 -9.08 -14.21 -7.80
C ILE A 196 -9.86 -13.85 -9.06
N THR A 197 -9.28 -13.05 -9.96
CA THR A 197 -9.93 -12.68 -11.23
C THR A 197 -10.28 -13.91 -12.06
N MET A 198 -9.34 -14.85 -12.22
CA MET A 198 -9.58 -16.08 -12.98
C MET A 198 -10.69 -16.94 -12.36
N ARG A 199 -10.74 -17.07 -11.02
CA ARG A 199 -11.81 -17.81 -10.34
C ARG A 199 -13.15 -17.08 -10.42
N ALA A 200 -13.14 -15.76 -10.36
CA ALA A 200 -14.34 -14.95 -10.48
C ALA A 200 -14.98 -15.06 -11.87
N GLN A 201 -14.17 -15.13 -12.93
CA GLN A 201 -14.65 -15.38 -14.30
C GLN A 201 -15.33 -16.74 -14.42
N LYS A 202 -14.71 -17.82 -13.92
CA LYS A 202 -15.30 -19.16 -13.93
C LYS A 202 -16.64 -19.25 -13.19
N ILE A 203 -16.78 -18.52 -12.08
CA ILE A 203 -18.04 -18.47 -11.33
C ILE A 203 -19.13 -17.79 -12.17
N LYS A 204 -18.81 -16.68 -12.83
CA LYS A 204 -19.76 -15.99 -13.73
C LYS A 204 -20.18 -16.87 -14.91
N GLU A 205 -19.24 -17.59 -15.52
CA GLU A 205 -19.53 -18.52 -16.63
C GLU A 205 -20.47 -19.64 -16.20
N ASN A 206 -20.24 -20.24 -15.03
CA ASN A 206 -21.10 -21.31 -14.49
C ASN A 206 -22.49 -20.83 -14.06
N GLU A 207 -22.63 -19.57 -13.64
CA GLU A 207 -23.94 -18.98 -13.32
C GLU A 207 -24.75 -18.58 -14.57
N GLN A 208 -24.08 -18.39 -15.71
CA GLN A 208 -24.70 -18.04 -16.99
C GLN A 208 -25.05 -19.25 -17.87
N GLN A 209 -24.54 -20.45 -17.58
CA GLN A 209 -25.00 -21.68 -18.20
C GLN A 209 -26.40 -22.05 -17.65
N PRO A 210 -27.44 -22.15 -18.49
CA PRO A 210 -28.79 -22.51 -18.03
C PRO A 210 -28.77 -23.92 -17.43
N LYS A 211 -29.44 -24.10 -16.30
CA LYS A 211 -29.63 -25.38 -15.59
C LYS A 211 -30.51 -26.39 -16.36
N ASP A 212 -30.67 -26.24 -17.67
CA ASP A 212 -31.66 -26.94 -18.48
C ASP A 212 -31.11 -28.17 -19.24
N GLU A 213 -29.87 -28.59 -18.97
CA GLU A 213 -29.40 -29.94 -19.35
C GLU A 213 -29.47 -30.90 -18.14
N ILE A 214 -30.65 -30.98 -17.52
CA ILE A 214 -31.08 -32.23 -16.86
C ILE A 214 -32.34 -32.67 -17.59
N ILE A 215 -32.15 -33.16 -18.82
CA ILE A 215 -33.16 -33.98 -19.47
C ILE A 215 -32.91 -35.42 -19.01
N ILE A 216 -33.84 -35.89 -18.18
CA ILE A 216 -34.25 -37.25 -17.79
C ILE A 216 -33.41 -38.40 -18.37
#